data_AF-A0A3D5BNZ0-F1
#
_entry.id   AF-A0A3D5BNZ0-F1
#
_cell.length_a   1.000
_cell.length_b   1.000
_cell.length_c   1.000
_cell.angle_alpha   90.00
_cell.angle_beta   90.00
_cell.angle_gamma   90.00
#
_symmetry.space_group_name_H-M   'P 1'
#
loop_
_entity.id
_entity.type
_entity.pdbx_description
1 polymer ?
#
loop_
_entity_poly.entity_id
_entity_poly.type
_entity_poly.pdbx_seq_one_letter_code
_entity_poly.pdbx_strand_id
1 'polypeptide(L)'
;MYVAVLRDRGRPRFELRRTVPREEGLGFEVLADLGTDPSKAVLFGRFGMSYAEELLEVLAHLDLDPDALDGAFAPFAPQGYKPSADRGKVWRRTVLTRAQEDEILALHPFDRRRMAFLRSGEVNLSRIDEVNPKMFRGLVGKGRDELEQLFLRMERELPLREARSYVHAVFNLQRHFADITARSMPEALDPGRLDEAFLHEFCAILGDPSFGRGLPTGPEAYLRRYALLHFDFDFPAADGFRRIYEDFMNDFRRLPPRPKPVEPERVRELFGLTMAEIGRMSKREFARVFRKKAMSMHPDKGGDHDAFVELLETYKRMIRGKSEG
;
A
#
# COMPACT_ATOMS: atom_id res chain seq x y z
N MET A 1 16.65 4.56 -13.83
CA MET A 1 16.01 4.94 -15.10
C MET A 1 14.59 4.42 -15.10
N TYR A 2 13.69 5.08 -15.83
CA TYR A 2 12.29 4.69 -15.95
C TYR A 2 11.67 5.29 -17.21
N VAL A 3 10.62 4.64 -17.72
CA VAL A 3 9.78 5.25 -18.76
C VAL A 3 8.64 6.01 -18.08
N ALA A 4 8.52 7.29 -18.40
CA ALA A 4 7.43 8.15 -17.99
C ALA A 4 6.31 8.15 -19.04
N VAL A 5 5.08 8.11 -18.57
CA VAL A 5 3.87 8.22 -19.40
C VAL A 5 3.27 9.60 -19.20
N LEU A 6 3.24 10.37 -20.28
CA LEU A 6 2.67 11.70 -20.35
C LEU A 6 1.35 11.65 -21.10
N ARG A 7 0.42 12.53 -20.73
CA ARG A 7 -0.83 12.75 -21.47
C ARG A 7 -0.72 14.07 -22.21
N ASP A 8 -0.56 14.01 -23.53
CA ASP A 8 -0.57 15.19 -24.39
C ASP A 8 -1.79 15.11 -25.34
N ARG A 9 -2.71 16.08 -25.25
CA ARG A 9 -3.91 16.19 -26.11
C ARG A 9 -4.69 14.87 -26.31
N GLY A 10 -4.80 14.06 -25.25
CA GLY A 10 -5.52 12.79 -25.26
C GLY A 10 -4.77 11.59 -25.84
N ARG A 11 -3.52 11.77 -26.32
CA ARG A 11 -2.65 10.66 -26.74
C ARG A 11 -1.53 10.45 -25.71
N PRO A 12 -1.20 9.19 -25.38
CA PRO A 12 -0.06 8.93 -24.52
C PRO A 12 1.24 9.24 -25.28
N ARG A 13 2.17 9.94 -24.62
CA ARG A 13 3.56 10.10 -25.05
C ARG A 13 4.47 9.51 -24.00
N PHE A 14 5.55 8.89 -24.43
CA PHE A 14 6.47 8.16 -23.57
C PHE A 14 7.86 8.80 -23.64
N GLU A 15 8.48 8.97 -22.49
CA GLU A 15 9.84 9.48 -22.39
C GLU A 15 10.68 8.54 -21.54
N LEU A 16 11.90 8.24 -21.98
CA LEU A 16 12.90 7.58 -21.14
C LEU A 16 13.57 8.65 -20.27
N ARG A 17 13.50 8.48 -18.96
CA ARG A 17 14.04 9.43 -17.98
C ARG A 17 14.98 8.76 -16.99
N ARG A 18 15.89 9.55 -16.42
CA ARG A 18 16.65 9.16 -15.22
C ARG A 18 16.45 10.17 -14.10
N THR A 19 16.41 9.66 -12.87
CA THR A 19 16.43 10.49 -11.67
C THR A 19 17.84 11.05 -11.48
N VAL A 20 17.94 12.36 -11.26
CA VAL A 20 19.20 13.07 -11.05
C VAL A 20 19.08 14.06 -9.88
N PRO A 21 20.16 14.29 -9.12
CA PRO A 21 20.17 15.35 -8.12
C PRO A 21 20.07 16.73 -8.78
N ARG A 22 19.28 17.61 -8.18
CA ARG A 22 19.06 19.02 -8.53
C ARG A 22 19.11 19.85 -7.25
N GLU A 23 19.16 21.18 -7.38
CA GLU A 23 19.23 22.09 -6.22
C GLU A 23 18.06 21.89 -5.23
N GLU A 24 16.86 21.63 -5.75
CA GLU A 24 15.66 21.45 -4.93
C GLU A 24 15.42 19.98 -4.50
N GLY A 25 16.30 19.03 -4.84
CA GLY A 25 16.15 17.62 -4.50
C GLY A 25 16.32 16.70 -5.71
N LEU A 26 15.66 15.54 -5.71
CA LEU A 26 15.73 14.61 -6.83
C LEU A 26 14.74 15.01 -7.93
N GLY A 27 15.28 15.48 -9.06
CA GLY A 27 14.54 15.76 -10.28
C GLY A 27 14.74 14.66 -11.32
N PHE A 28 14.50 15.00 -12.58
CA PHE A 28 14.76 14.09 -13.70
C PHE A 28 15.50 14.76 -14.85
N GLU A 29 16.01 13.92 -15.72
CA GLU A 29 16.58 14.26 -17.02
C GLU A 29 15.94 13.36 -18.06
N VAL A 30 15.53 13.94 -19.19
CA VAL A 30 14.99 13.21 -20.33
C VAL A 30 16.16 12.70 -21.15
N LEU A 31 16.22 11.38 -21.32
CA LEU A 31 17.28 10.70 -22.08
C LEU A 31 16.88 10.48 -23.54
N ALA A 32 15.61 10.12 -23.78
CA ALA A 32 15.09 9.92 -25.11
C ALA A 32 13.57 10.13 -25.14
N ASP A 33 13.06 10.62 -26.26
CA ASP A 33 11.63 10.61 -26.58
C ASP A 33 11.28 9.29 -27.26
N LEU A 34 10.36 8.52 -26.65
CA LEU A 34 9.92 7.23 -27.16
C LEU A 34 8.64 7.35 -28.00
N GLY A 35 8.14 8.58 -28.21
CA GLY A 35 6.94 8.83 -29.02
C GLY A 35 5.67 8.28 -28.37
N THR A 36 4.73 7.80 -29.18
CA THR A 36 3.42 7.31 -28.70
C THR A 36 3.36 5.81 -28.45
N ASP A 37 4.41 5.07 -28.83
CA ASP A 37 4.43 3.61 -28.78
C ASP A 37 5.83 3.10 -28.38
N PRO A 38 6.04 2.78 -27.09
CA PRO A 38 7.33 2.35 -26.59
C PRO A 38 7.74 0.96 -27.11
N SER A 39 6.81 0.18 -27.68
CA SER A 39 7.12 -1.14 -28.27
C SER A 39 7.99 -1.04 -29.53
N LYS A 40 8.07 0.14 -30.15
CA LYS A 40 8.98 0.40 -31.27
C LYS A 40 10.43 0.51 -30.82
N ALA A 41 10.66 0.88 -29.56
CA ALA A 41 11.99 1.12 -29.02
C ALA A 41 12.63 -0.13 -28.41
N VAL A 42 11.82 -1.15 -28.08
CA VAL A 42 12.28 -2.40 -27.46
C VAL A 42 11.56 -3.62 -28.03
N LEU A 43 12.34 -4.64 -28.38
CA LEU A 43 11.85 -5.96 -28.76
C LEU A 43 12.14 -6.95 -27.63
N PHE A 44 11.10 -7.67 -27.21
CA PHE A 44 11.19 -8.69 -26.17
C PHE A 44 11.40 -10.06 -26.81
N GLY A 45 12.66 -10.50 -26.90
CA GLY A 45 13.05 -11.77 -27.52
C GLY A 45 13.22 -12.91 -26.52
N ARG A 46 13.41 -14.14 -27.02
CA ARG A 46 13.65 -15.33 -26.19
C ARG A 46 14.90 -15.20 -25.29
N PHE A 47 15.89 -14.44 -25.74
CA PHE A 47 17.19 -14.30 -25.10
C PHE A 47 17.34 -13.04 -24.25
N GLY A 48 16.36 -12.14 -24.25
CA GLY A 48 16.44 -10.86 -23.56
C GLY A 48 15.74 -9.75 -24.31
N MET A 49 15.97 -8.51 -23.85
CA MET A 49 15.51 -7.30 -24.53
C MET A 49 16.55 -6.88 -25.56
N SER A 50 16.08 -6.42 -26.72
CA SER A 50 16.93 -5.78 -27.73
C SER A 50 16.31 -4.43 -28.10
N TYR A 51 17.15 -3.41 -28.28
CA TYR A 51 16.72 -2.03 -28.47
C TYR A 51 16.84 -1.62 -29.93
N ALA A 52 15.97 -0.70 -30.36
CA ALA A 52 16.05 -0.09 -31.68
C ALA A 52 17.36 0.69 -31.86
N GLU A 53 17.92 0.69 -33.06
CA GLU A 53 19.20 1.36 -33.37
C GLU A 53 19.12 2.85 -33.09
N GLU A 54 18.00 3.48 -33.44
CA GLU A 54 17.75 4.91 -33.21
C GLU A 54 17.77 5.26 -31.72
N LEU A 55 17.28 4.37 -30.85
CA LEU A 55 17.35 4.56 -29.41
C LEU A 55 18.80 4.43 -28.93
N LEU A 56 19.53 3.41 -29.40
CA LEU A 56 20.92 3.18 -29.02
C LEU A 56 21.83 4.33 -29.46
N GLU A 57 21.62 4.91 -30.64
CA GLU A 57 22.35 6.08 -31.13
C GLU A 57 22.16 7.30 -30.21
N VAL A 58 20.92 7.61 -29.82
CA VAL A 58 20.62 8.70 -28.87
C VAL A 58 21.29 8.47 -27.52
N LEU A 59 21.36 7.20 -27.09
CA LEU A 59 21.92 6.81 -25.80
C LEU A 59 23.44 6.58 -25.84
N ALA A 60 24.08 6.51 -27.01
CA ALA A 60 25.48 6.08 -27.19
C ALA A 60 26.50 6.97 -26.46
N HIS A 61 26.15 8.23 -26.24
CA HIS A 61 27.02 9.21 -25.57
C HIS A 61 26.84 9.26 -24.06
N LEU A 62 25.93 8.45 -23.50
CA LEU A 62 25.61 8.43 -22.08
C LEU A 62 26.25 7.22 -21.42
N ASP A 63 26.84 7.43 -20.23
CA ASP A 63 27.25 6.32 -19.37
C ASP A 63 25.99 5.71 -18.73
N LEU A 64 25.54 4.58 -19.27
CA LEU A 64 24.29 3.91 -18.92
C LEU A 64 24.56 2.51 -18.42
N ASP A 65 23.90 2.18 -17.30
CA ASP A 65 23.81 0.81 -16.82
C ASP A 65 22.78 0.03 -17.66
N PRO A 66 23.18 -1.01 -18.41
CA PRO A 66 22.26 -1.81 -19.22
C PRO A 66 21.15 -2.46 -18.37
N ASP A 67 21.44 -2.85 -17.13
CA ASP A 67 20.43 -3.44 -16.23
C ASP A 67 19.37 -2.41 -15.84
N ALA A 68 19.75 -1.14 -15.70
CA ALA A 68 18.84 -0.05 -15.42
C ALA A 68 17.94 0.29 -16.62
N LEU A 69 18.46 0.15 -17.84
CA LEU A 69 17.69 0.29 -19.08
C LEU A 69 16.66 -0.86 -19.22
N ASP A 70 17.09 -2.10 -19.03
CA ASP A 70 16.21 -3.29 -18.99
C ASP A 70 15.13 -3.12 -17.93
N GLY A 71 15.49 -2.65 -16.73
CA GLY A 71 14.55 -2.36 -15.65
C GLY A 71 13.52 -1.28 -16.01
N ALA A 72 13.90 -0.28 -16.83
CA ALA A 72 12.99 0.77 -17.26
C ALA A 72 11.93 0.25 -18.25
N PHE A 73 12.30 -0.68 -19.13
CA PHE A 73 11.41 -1.28 -20.13
C PHE A 73 10.68 -2.53 -19.66
N ALA A 74 11.12 -3.17 -18.57
CA ALA A 74 10.48 -4.35 -17.99
C ALA A 74 8.95 -4.25 -17.82
N PRO A 75 8.34 -3.09 -17.42
CA PRO A 75 6.89 -2.97 -17.32
C PRO A 75 6.12 -3.09 -18.64
N PHE A 76 6.78 -2.98 -19.79
CA PHE A 76 6.18 -3.12 -21.12
C PHE A 76 6.34 -4.52 -21.70
N ALA A 77 6.99 -5.43 -20.96
CA ALA A 77 7.16 -6.79 -21.38
C ALA A 77 5.78 -7.48 -21.55
N PRO A 78 5.57 -8.25 -22.62
CA PRO A 78 4.32 -8.97 -22.83
C PRO A 78 4.10 -10.00 -21.71
N GLN A 79 2.83 -10.32 -21.44
CA GLN A 79 2.49 -11.34 -20.45
C GLN A 79 3.20 -12.67 -20.75
N GLY A 80 3.79 -13.27 -19.72
CA GLY A 80 4.55 -14.52 -19.85
C GLY A 80 6.01 -14.34 -20.29
N TYR A 81 6.45 -13.12 -20.61
CA TYR A 81 7.87 -12.85 -20.81
C TYR A 81 8.65 -13.07 -19.51
N LYS A 82 9.68 -13.91 -19.59
CA LYS A 82 10.65 -14.10 -18.51
C LYS A 82 12.00 -13.65 -19.02
N PRO A 83 12.63 -12.62 -18.44
CA PRO A 83 13.98 -12.22 -18.81
C PRO A 83 14.92 -13.41 -18.69
N SER A 84 15.80 -13.63 -19.67
CA SER A 84 16.81 -14.71 -19.54
C SER A 84 17.76 -14.49 -18.36
N ALA A 85 17.90 -13.25 -17.88
CA ALA A 85 18.69 -12.86 -16.71
C ALA A 85 18.09 -13.27 -15.36
N ASP A 86 16.85 -13.77 -15.30
CA ASP A 86 16.28 -14.31 -14.05
C ASP A 86 16.82 -15.71 -13.71
N ARG A 87 17.66 -16.28 -14.59
CA ARG A 87 18.46 -17.48 -14.34
C ARG A 87 19.66 -17.13 -13.44
N GLY A 88 19.42 -16.97 -12.14
CA GLY A 88 20.50 -17.05 -11.15
C GLY A 88 20.70 -15.86 -10.23
N LYS A 89 19.68 -15.03 -9.96
CA LYS A 89 19.71 -14.19 -8.75
C LYS A 89 19.67 -15.11 -7.53
N VAL A 90 20.87 -15.51 -7.06
CA VAL A 90 21.05 -16.23 -5.81
C VAL A 90 20.34 -15.42 -4.73
N TRP A 91 19.32 -16.01 -4.12
CA TRP A 91 18.60 -15.39 -3.02
C TRP A 91 19.62 -15.10 -1.91
N ARG A 92 20.02 -13.84 -1.77
CA ARG A 92 20.85 -13.39 -0.66
C ARG A 92 19.93 -12.78 0.38
N ARG A 93 20.01 -13.29 1.61
CA ARG A 93 19.32 -12.72 2.76
C ARG A 93 19.91 -11.34 3.05
N THR A 94 19.37 -10.29 2.43
CA THR A 94 19.81 -8.92 2.69
C THR A 94 19.30 -8.47 4.06
N VAL A 95 20.21 -8.23 5.00
CA VAL A 95 19.94 -7.49 6.23
C VAL A 95 20.01 -6.00 5.87
N LEU A 96 19.02 -5.21 6.30
CA LEU A 96 19.07 -3.77 6.09
C LEU A 96 20.08 -3.17 7.07
N THR A 97 20.89 -2.23 6.61
CA THR A 97 21.71 -1.42 7.51
C THR A 97 20.82 -0.37 8.20
N ARG A 98 21.25 0.17 9.35
CA ARG A 98 20.51 1.26 10.02
C ARG A 98 20.28 2.47 9.10
N ALA A 99 21.32 2.87 8.35
CA ALA A 99 21.19 3.96 7.39
C ALA A 99 20.11 3.70 6.32
N GLN A 100 20.00 2.45 5.83
CA GLN A 100 18.94 2.09 4.88
C GLN A 100 17.56 2.12 5.53
N GLU A 101 17.43 1.73 6.80
CA GLU A 101 16.17 1.84 7.54
C GLU A 101 15.78 3.30 7.74
N ASP A 102 16.74 4.16 8.10
CA ASP A 102 16.52 5.60 8.26
C ASP A 102 16.09 6.27 6.94
N GLU A 103 16.71 5.92 5.82
CA GLU A 103 16.30 6.38 4.48
C GLU A 103 14.86 5.94 4.15
N ILE A 104 14.48 4.73 4.52
CA ILE A 104 13.11 4.22 4.33
C ILE A 104 12.11 4.98 5.23
N LEU A 105 12.50 5.25 6.48
CA LEU A 105 11.68 6.02 7.43
C LEU A 105 11.56 7.50 7.05
N ALA A 106 12.53 8.03 6.28
CA ALA A 106 12.46 9.37 5.71
C ALA A 106 11.53 9.49 4.48
N LEU A 107 11.12 8.38 3.86
CA LEU A 107 10.14 8.41 2.76
C LEU A 107 8.82 9.01 3.25
N HIS A 108 8.13 9.71 2.35
CA HIS A 108 6.86 10.32 2.68
C HIS A 108 5.83 9.24 3.10
N PRO A 109 5.11 9.39 4.23
CA PRO A 109 4.21 8.35 4.73
C PRO A 109 3.14 7.93 3.71
N PHE A 110 2.67 8.86 2.88
CA PHE A 110 1.76 8.57 1.77
C PHE A 110 2.33 7.52 0.81
N ASP A 111 3.59 7.64 0.38
CA ASP A 111 4.24 6.67 -0.51
C ASP A 111 4.34 5.29 0.13
N ARG A 112 4.72 5.24 1.41
CA ARG A 112 4.78 3.99 2.16
C ARG A 112 3.41 3.31 2.20
N ARG A 113 2.34 4.06 2.49
CA ARG A 113 0.99 3.48 2.51
C ARG A 113 0.53 3.02 1.13
N ARG A 114 0.81 3.79 0.07
CA ARG A 114 0.52 3.37 -1.31
C ARG A 114 1.19 2.04 -1.63
N MET A 115 2.48 1.92 -1.35
CA MET A 115 3.24 0.69 -1.58
C MET A 115 2.73 -0.48 -0.71
N ALA A 116 2.40 -0.23 0.56
CA ALA A 116 1.87 -1.25 1.45
C ALA A 116 0.52 -1.78 0.97
N PHE A 117 -0.41 -0.91 0.60
CA PHE A 117 -1.71 -1.32 0.08
C PHE A 117 -1.56 -2.10 -1.23
N LEU A 118 -0.85 -1.56 -2.21
CA LEU A 118 -0.72 -2.18 -3.53
C LEU A 118 -0.03 -3.57 -3.48
N ARG A 119 0.73 -3.87 -2.43
CA ARG A 119 1.36 -5.18 -2.24
C ARG A 119 0.58 -6.15 -1.37
N SER A 120 -0.32 -5.67 -0.51
CA SER A 120 -0.96 -6.50 0.52
C SER A 120 -2.48 -6.42 0.58
N GLY A 121 -3.09 -5.41 -0.02
CA GLY A 121 -4.52 -5.09 0.07
C GLY A 121 -4.97 -4.59 1.45
N GLU A 122 -4.06 -4.37 2.39
CA GLU A 122 -4.43 -4.01 3.75
C GLU A 122 -4.95 -2.58 3.87
N VAL A 123 -6.12 -2.43 4.49
CA VAL A 123 -6.78 -1.13 4.71
C VAL A 123 -6.23 -0.39 5.93
N ASN A 124 -5.91 -1.11 7.02
CA ASN A 124 -5.40 -0.49 8.25
C ASN A 124 -3.90 -0.19 8.17
N LEU A 125 -3.57 0.97 7.60
CA LEU A 125 -2.19 1.46 7.48
C LEU A 125 -1.87 2.60 8.46
N SER A 126 -2.56 2.62 9.60
CA SER A 126 -2.33 3.62 10.66
C SER A 126 -0.93 3.52 11.27
N ARG A 127 -0.38 2.30 11.35
CA ARG A 127 0.96 2.01 11.90
C ARG A 127 1.96 1.71 10.80
N ILE A 128 2.03 2.61 9.82
CA ILE A 128 2.89 2.40 8.65
C ILE A 128 4.37 2.23 9.02
N ASP A 129 4.79 2.80 10.15
CA ASP A 129 6.17 2.70 10.65
C ASP A 129 6.51 1.33 11.26
N GLU A 130 5.50 0.51 11.59
CA GLU A 130 5.67 -0.88 12.05
C GLU A 130 5.76 -1.88 10.88
N VAL A 131 5.45 -1.45 9.65
CA VAL A 131 5.53 -2.32 8.47
C VAL A 131 6.98 -2.60 8.13
N ASN A 132 7.28 -3.84 7.75
CA ASN A 132 8.65 -4.27 7.44
C ASN A 132 9.31 -3.32 6.41
N PRO A 133 10.40 -2.62 6.77
CA PRO A 133 11.03 -1.62 5.91
C PRO A 133 11.45 -2.16 4.53
N LYS A 134 11.74 -3.47 4.42
CA LYS A 134 12.11 -4.11 3.15
C LYS A 134 11.04 -3.96 2.06
N MET A 135 9.77 -3.77 2.46
CA MET A 135 8.67 -3.53 1.53
C MET A 135 8.85 -2.23 0.75
N PHE A 136 9.51 -1.24 1.36
CA PHE A 136 9.68 0.12 0.81
C PHE A 136 11.04 0.33 0.16
N ARG A 137 11.94 -0.65 0.20
CA ARG A 137 13.29 -0.54 -0.40
C ARG A 137 13.24 -0.10 -1.86
N GLY A 138 12.25 -0.56 -2.62
CA GLY A 138 12.08 -0.18 -4.03
C GLY A 138 11.69 1.28 -4.27
N LEU A 139 11.42 2.06 -3.23
CA LEU A 139 11.11 3.50 -3.32
C LEU A 139 12.34 4.38 -3.07
N VAL A 140 13.35 3.86 -2.36
CA VAL A 140 14.54 4.61 -1.97
C VAL A 140 15.33 5.03 -3.20
N GLY A 141 15.83 6.28 -3.18
CA GLY A 141 16.64 6.86 -4.26
C GLY A 141 15.85 7.29 -5.50
N LYS A 142 14.52 7.19 -5.48
CA LYS A 142 13.66 7.63 -6.59
C LYS A 142 13.22 9.08 -6.39
N GLY A 143 13.25 9.86 -7.46
CA GLY A 143 12.68 11.20 -7.48
C GLY A 143 11.15 11.16 -7.46
N ARG A 144 10.52 12.30 -7.17
CA ARG A 144 9.05 12.38 -7.08
C ARG A 144 8.37 11.95 -8.38
N ASP A 145 8.89 12.38 -9.53
CA ASP A 145 8.37 11.96 -10.85
C ASP A 145 8.47 10.44 -11.02
N GLU A 146 9.62 9.83 -10.72
CA GLU A 146 9.83 8.39 -10.83
C GLU A 146 8.87 7.60 -9.94
N LEU A 147 8.66 8.07 -8.70
CA LEU A 147 7.71 7.47 -7.78
C LEU A 147 6.27 7.58 -8.29
N GLU A 148 5.84 8.72 -8.82
CA GLU A 148 4.50 8.85 -9.40
C GLU A 148 4.32 7.96 -10.63
N GLN A 149 5.33 7.85 -11.51
CA GLN A 149 5.29 6.94 -12.65
C GLN A 149 5.22 5.47 -12.22
N LEU A 150 5.90 5.11 -11.13
CA LEU A 150 5.78 3.79 -10.50
C LEU A 150 4.36 3.55 -10.00
N PHE A 151 3.81 4.46 -9.21
CA PHE A 151 2.47 4.31 -8.63
C PHE A 151 1.37 4.34 -9.70
N LEU A 152 1.49 5.18 -10.73
CA LEU A 152 0.57 5.19 -11.87
C LEU A 152 0.49 3.82 -12.56
N ARG A 153 1.60 3.08 -12.66
CA ARG A 153 1.59 1.73 -13.22
C ARG A 153 0.91 0.74 -12.27
N MET A 154 1.31 0.74 -11.01
CA MET A 154 0.76 -0.20 -10.02
C MET A 154 -0.74 0.03 -9.79
N GLU A 155 -1.19 1.28 -9.74
CA GLU A 155 -2.60 1.63 -9.54
C GLU A 155 -3.47 1.31 -10.76
N ARG A 156 -2.90 1.18 -11.96
CA ARG A 156 -3.67 0.70 -13.14
C ARG A 156 -4.10 -0.76 -13.01
N GLU A 157 -3.39 -1.55 -12.19
CA GLU A 157 -3.73 -2.94 -11.90
C GLU A 157 -4.70 -3.05 -10.72
N LEU A 158 -4.98 -1.95 -10.02
CA LEU A 158 -5.90 -1.93 -8.89
C LEU A 158 -7.34 -2.23 -9.37
N PRO A 159 -8.03 -3.22 -8.80
CA PRO A 159 -9.44 -3.45 -9.09
C PRO A 159 -10.27 -2.22 -8.70
N LEU A 160 -11.16 -1.76 -9.59
CA LEU A 160 -11.98 -0.56 -9.35
C LEU A 160 -12.84 -0.66 -8.09
N ARG A 161 -13.31 -1.87 -7.74
CA ARG A 161 -14.04 -2.14 -6.50
C ARG A 161 -13.22 -1.88 -5.22
N GLU A 162 -11.90 -1.85 -5.32
CA GLU A 162 -10.97 -1.61 -4.20
C GLU A 162 -10.50 -0.15 -4.18
N ALA A 163 -10.88 0.69 -5.15
CA ALA A 163 -10.46 2.07 -5.28
C ALA A 163 -10.74 2.91 -4.03
N ARG A 164 -11.96 2.85 -3.48
CA ARG A 164 -12.31 3.62 -2.28
C ARG A 164 -11.58 3.13 -1.04
N SER A 165 -11.39 1.81 -0.92
CA SER A 165 -10.59 1.21 0.17
C SER A 165 -9.12 1.62 0.09
N TYR A 166 -8.58 1.70 -1.13
CA TYR A 166 -7.25 2.19 -1.40
C TYR A 166 -7.09 3.64 -0.97
N VAL A 167 -7.98 4.55 -1.40
CA VAL A 167 -7.97 5.96 -0.98
C VAL A 167 -8.04 6.06 0.54
N HIS A 168 -8.99 5.36 1.16
CA HIS A 168 -9.15 5.35 2.60
C HIS A 168 -7.85 4.98 3.33
N ALA A 169 -7.17 3.91 2.89
CA ALA A 169 -5.95 3.42 3.50
C ALA A 169 -4.76 4.37 3.30
N VAL A 170 -4.56 4.89 2.08
CA VAL A 170 -3.35 5.66 1.72
C VAL A 170 -3.35 7.07 2.29
N PHE A 171 -4.54 7.69 2.37
CA PHE A 171 -4.73 8.95 3.10
C PHE A 171 -4.84 8.76 4.61
N ASN A 172 -4.88 7.51 5.10
CA ASN A 172 -5.01 7.19 6.53
C ASN A 172 -6.26 7.82 7.16
N LEU A 173 -7.40 7.76 6.45
CA LEU A 173 -8.63 8.44 6.84
C LEU A 173 -9.19 7.91 8.17
N GLN A 174 -8.91 6.65 8.50
CA GLN A 174 -9.24 6.04 9.80
C GLN A 174 -8.77 6.85 11.02
N ARG A 175 -7.76 7.72 10.87
CA ARG A 175 -7.23 8.52 11.99
C ARG A 175 -8.21 9.60 12.49
N HIS A 176 -9.19 9.97 11.66
CA HIS A 176 -10.20 10.99 11.97
C HIS A 176 -11.39 10.45 12.76
N PHE A 177 -11.41 9.15 13.02
CA PHE A 177 -12.50 8.46 13.69
C PHE A 177 -11.97 7.82 14.98
N ALA A 178 -12.73 7.97 16.06
CA ALA A 178 -12.45 7.28 17.33
C ALA A 178 -12.85 5.80 17.25
N ASP A 179 -13.81 5.48 16.39
CA ASP A 179 -14.43 4.17 16.31
C ASP A 179 -13.49 3.14 15.70
N ILE A 180 -13.51 1.96 16.30
CA ILE A 180 -12.72 0.80 15.89
C ILE A 180 -13.09 0.31 14.48
N THR A 181 -14.34 0.54 14.08
CA THR A 181 -14.89 0.24 12.75
C THR A 181 -14.20 1.03 11.67
N ALA A 182 -13.71 2.24 11.92
CA ALA A 182 -12.97 3.00 10.91
C ALA A 182 -11.71 2.28 10.41
N ARG A 183 -11.13 1.39 11.21
CA ARG A 183 -9.91 0.64 10.85
C ARG A 183 -10.20 -0.65 10.08
N SER A 184 -11.39 -1.22 10.25
CA SER A 184 -11.73 -2.57 9.77
C SER A 184 -12.85 -2.57 8.74
N MET A 185 -13.81 -1.65 8.90
CA MET A 185 -15.05 -1.50 8.13
C MET A 185 -15.31 -0.01 7.79
N PRO A 186 -14.47 0.63 6.97
CA PRO A 186 -14.70 1.99 6.48
C PRO A 186 -16.06 2.15 5.75
N GLU A 187 -16.63 1.07 5.21
CA GLU A 187 -17.97 1.06 4.60
C GLU A 187 -19.12 1.36 5.59
N ALA A 188 -18.90 1.18 6.90
CA ALA A 188 -19.89 1.47 7.94
C ALA A 188 -19.82 2.92 8.45
N LEU A 189 -18.84 3.71 7.99
CA LEU A 189 -18.66 5.09 8.41
C LEU A 189 -19.69 6.01 7.76
N ASP A 190 -20.01 7.10 8.46
CA ASP A 190 -20.82 8.18 7.90
C ASP A 190 -20.12 8.77 6.66
N PRO A 191 -20.77 8.74 5.47
CA PRO A 191 -20.15 9.21 4.24
C PRO A 191 -19.75 10.69 4.27
N GLY A 192 -20.56 11.56 4.90
CA GLY A 192 -20.28 13.00 4.97
C GLY A 192 -19.02 13.30 5.77
N ARG A 193 -18.88 12.67 6.93
CA ARG A 193 -17.65 12.78 7.75
C ARG A 193 -16.43 12.18 7.06
N LEU A 194 -16.62 11.13 6.27
CA LEU A 194 -15.53 10.53 5.50
C LEU A 194 -15.05 11.46 4.38
N ASP A 195 -15.96 12.16 3.71
CA ASP A 195 -15.64 13.13 2.67
C ASP A 195 -14.90 14.36 3.25
N GLU A 196 -15.32 14.85 4.41
CA GLU A 196 -14.61 15.91 5.13
C GLU A 196 -13.19 15.49 5.52
N ALA A 197 -13.04 14.28 6.08
CA ALA A 197 -11.74 13.72 6.42
C ALA A 197 -10.83 13.57 5.19
N PHE A 198 -11.40 13.11 4.07
CA PHE A 198 -10.68 13.01 2.80
C PHE A 198 -10.20 14.37 2.31
N LEU A 199 -11.08 15.38 2.24
CA LEU A 199 -10.72 16.71 1.77
C LEU A 199 -9.64 17.35 2.65
N HIS A 200 -9.72 17.15 3.97
CA HIS A 200 -8.68 17.61 4.89
C HIS A 200 -7.31 16.99 4.56
N GLU A 201 -7.23 15.65 4.43
CA GLU A 201 -5.97 14.97 4.12
C GLU A 201 -5.46 15.26 2.70
N PHE A 202 -6.38 15.39 1.74
CA PHE A 202 -6.07 15.75 0.37
C PHE A 202 -5.39 17.11 0.31
N CYS A 203 -5.98 18.13 0.95
CA CYS A 203 -5.41 19.47 1.03
C CYS A 203 -4.09 19.49 1.80
N ALA A 204 -3.97 18.68 2.87
CA ALA A 204 -2.73 18.59 3.64
C ALA A 204 -1.56 18.05 2.80
N ILE A 205 -1.77 17.00 2.01
CA ILE A 205 -0.74 16.46 1.11
C ILE A 205 -0.47 17.42 -0.06
N LEU A 206 -1.52 18.03 -0.62
CA LEU A 206 -1.38 18.99 -1.71
C LEU A 206 -0.54 20.20 -1.29
N GLY A 207 -0.71 20.68 -0.07
CA GLY A 207 0.05 21.79 0.51
C GLY A 207 1.41 21.41 1.10
N ASP A 208 1.80 20.12 1.11
CA ASP A 208 3.07 19.67 1.68
C ASP A 208 4.24 19.96 0.70
N PRO A 209 5.17 20.88 1.04
CA PRO A 209 6.29 21.21 0.17
C PRO A 209 7.26 20.04 -0.04
N SER A 210 7.31 19.08 0.88
CA SER A 210 8.16 17.90 0.77
C SER A 210 7.61 16.89 -0.24
N PHE A 211 6.29 16.84 -0.43
CA PHE A 211 5.65 15.91 -1.34
C PHE A 211 5.87 16.29 -2.81
N GLY A 212 5.65 17.56 -3.18
CA GLY A 212 5.77 18.03 -4.56
C GLY A 212 7.21 18.26 -5.05
N ARG A 213 8.20 18.14 -4.15
CA ARG A 213 9.60 18.48 -4.42
C ARG A 213 10.17 17.74 -5.63
N GLY A 214 10.76 18.48 -6.58
CA GLY A 214 11.35 17.93 -7.80
C GLY A 214 10.38 17.74 -8.97
N LEU A 215 9.10 18.12 -8.83
CA LEU A 215 8.13 18.16 -9.93
C LEU A 215 8.08 19.55 -10.62
N PRO A 216 8.13 19.62 -11.96
CA PRO A 216 8.02 20.90 -12.66
C PRO A 216 6.63 21.56 -12.61
N THR A 217 5.56 20.77 -12.48
CA THR A 217 4.15 21.23 -12.59
C THR A 217 3.35 21.02 -11.31
N GLY A 218 4.05 20.82 -10.19
CA GLY A 218 3.44 20.54 -8.89
C GLY A 218 2.79 19.15 -8.77
N PRO A 219 2.32 18.76 -7.58
CA PRO A 219 1.72 17.46 -7.32
C PRO A 219 0.25 17.33 -7.77
N GLU A 220 -0.43 18.44 -8.14
CA GLU A 220 -1.87 18.52 -8.48
C GLU A 220 -2.25 17.51 -9.56
N ALA A 221 -1.44 17.45 -10.63
CA ALA A 221 -1.68 16.61 -11.79
C ALA A 221 -1.77 15.12 -11.42
N TYR A 222 -1.03 14.73 -10.39
CA TYR A 222 -0.99 13.38 -9.85
C TYR A 222 -2.06 13.17 -8.78
N LEU A 223 -2.27 14.12 -7.87
CA LEU A 223 -3.19 13.95 -6.76
C LEU A 223 -4.67 13.95 -7.18
N ARG A 224 -5.05 14.72 -8.21
CA ARG A 224 -6.45 14.79 -8.67
C ARG A 224 -7.12 13.44 -8.93
N ARG A 225 -6.34 12.41 -9.27
CA ARG A 225 -6.86 11.05 -9.50
C ARG A 225 -7.50 10.48 -8.24
N TYR A 226 -6.96 10.77 -7.06
CA TYR A 226 -7.49 10.28 -5.80
C TYR A 226 -8.83 10.91 -5.45
N ALA A 227 -9.08 12.17 -5.85
CA ALA A 227 -10.40 12.77 -5.72
C ALA A 227 -11.43 12.02 -6.58
N LEU A 228 -11.08 11.68 -7.83
CA LEU A 228 -11.94 10.85 -8.68
C LEU A 228 -12.15 9.47 -8.05
N LEU A 229 -11.09 8.81 -7.58
CA LEU A 229 -11.22 7.49 -6.93
C LEU A 229 -12.08 7.52 -5.66
N HIS A 230 -12.10 8.64 -4.93
CA HIS A 230 -12.88 8.80 -3.70
C HIS A 230 -14.37 9.03 -3.98
N PHE A 231 -14.67 9.97 -4.88
CA PHE A 231 -16.04 10.42 -5.13
C PHE A 231 -16.78 9.61 -6.20
N ASP A 232 -16.08 9.01 -7.16
CA ASP A 232 -16.71 8.26 -8.26
C ASP A 232 -16.90 6.76 -7.93
N PHE A 233 -16.27 6.25 -6.87
CA PHE A 233 -16.34 4.85 -6.48
C PHE A 233 -16.80 4.70 -5.04
N ASP A 234 -17.61 3.67 -4.80
CA ASP A 234 -18.06 3.28 -3.48
C ASP A 234 -17.21 2.16 -2.88
N PHE A 235 -17.36 1.93 -1.58
CA PHE A 235 -16.86 0.71 -0.98
C PHE A 235 -17.55 -0.50 -1.60
N PRO A 236 -16.86 -1.64 -1.73
CA PRO A 236 -17.50 -2.85 -2.22
C PRO A 236 -18.67 -3.20 -1.30
N ALA A 237 -19.82 -3.57 -1.89
CA ALA A 237 -20.97 -4.07 -1.14
C ALA A 237 -20.52 -5.18 -0.20
N ALA A 238 -20.98 -5.12 1.05
CA ALA A 238 -20.39 -5.83 2.17
C ALA A 238 -20.38 -7.36 1.99
N ASP A 239 -19.23 -7.90 1.56
CA ASP A 239 -18.67 -9.14 2.08
C ASP A 239 -17.90 -8.85 3.40
N GLY A 240 -18.34 -7.82 4.15
CA GLY A 240 -17.60 -7.18 5.24
C GLY A 240 -17.07 -8.18 6.26
N PHE A 241 -17.85 -9.22 6.56
CA PHE A 241 -17.43 -10.29 7.47
C PHE A 241 -16.20 -11.08 7.00
N ARG A 242 -16.15 -11.44 5.71
CA ARG A 242 -15.02 -12.18 5.16
C ARG A 242 -13.75 -11.35 5.26
N ARG A 243 -13.83 -10.05 4.96
CA ARG A 243 -12.70 -9.12 5.06
C ARG A 243 -12.25 -8.93 6.50
N ILE A 244 -13.18 -8.72 7.44
CA ILE A 244 -12.90 -8.64 8.88
C ILE A 244 -12.19 -9.90 9.38
N TYR A 245 -12.64 -11.07 8.95
CA TYR A 245 -12.04 -12.35 9.34
C TYR A 245 -10.65 -12.54 8.75
N GLU A 246 -10.45 -12.19 7.47
CA GLU A 246 -9.15 -12.22 6.81
C GLU A 246 -8.14 -11.25 7.45
N ASP A 247 -8.58 -10.02 7.76
CA ASP A 247 -7.78 -9.01 8.46
C ASP A 247 -7.41 -9.46 9.87
N PHE A 248 -8.38 -9.99 10.64
CA PHE A 248 -8.13 -10.61 11.94
C PHE A 248 -7.09 -11.73 11.87
N MET A 249 -7.18 -12.61 10.87
CA MET A 249 -6.22 -13.70 10.66
C MET A 249 -4.83 -13.19 10.28
N ASN A 250 -4.74 -12.15 9.45
CA ASN A 250 -3.48 -11.49 9.08
C ASN A 250 -2.83 -10.79 10.27
N ASP A 251 -3.63 -10.28 11.20
CA ASP A 251 -3.21 -9.59 12.41
C ASP A 251 -2.57 -10.50 13.48
N PHE A 252 -2.80 -11.81 13.42
CA PHE A 252 -2.03 -12.80 14.21
C PHE A 252 -0.66 -13.09 13.63
N ARG A 253 -0.43 -12.75 12.35
CA ARG A 253 0.86 -12.97 11.66
C ARG A 253 1.82 -11.79 11.84
N ARG A 254 1.33 -10.65 12.35
CA ARG A 254 2.11 -9.45 12.66
C ARG A 254 2.46 -9.43 14.16
N LEU A 255 3.67 -9.03 14.51
CA LEU A 255 4.13 -8.80 15.89
C LEU A 255 3.79 -7.37 16.31
N PRO A 256 2.79 -7.12 17.18
CA PRO A 256 2.41 -5.76 17.54
C PRO A 256 3.00 -5.35 18.90
N PRO A 257 3.02 -4.04 19.21
CA PRO A 257 3.47 -3.52 20.50
C PRO A 257 2.67 -4.05 21.69
N ARG A 258 3.22 -3.85 22.91
CA ARG A 258 2.73 -4.38 24.18
C ARG A 258 1.22 -4.16 24.38
N PRO A 259 0.48 -5.18 24.86
CA PRO A 259 -0.96 -5.07 25.05
C PRO A 259 -1.29 -4.04 26.14
N LYS A 260 -2.26 -3.17 25.87
CA LYS A 260 -2.94 -2.37 26.92
C LYS A 260 -3.80 -3.31 27.79
N PRO A 261 -3.94 -3.05 29.10
CA PRO A 261 -4.86 -3.79 29.96
C PRO A 261 -6.27 -3.77 29.40
N VAL A 262 -6.99 -4.88 29.53
CA VAL A 262 -8.39 -4.98 29.14
C VAL A 262 -9.23 -4.81 30.41
N GLU A 263 -10.26 -3.95 30.35
CA GLU A 263 -11.17 -3.72 31.47
C GLU A 263 -11.95 -5.01 31.83
N PRO A 264 -11.87 -5.52 33.08
CA PRO A 264 -12.48 -6.78 33.47
C PRO A 264 -14.00 -6.82 33.30
N GLU A 265 -14.65 -5.67 33.47
CA GLU A 265 -16.12 -5.54 33.36
C GLU A 265 -16.57 -5.72 31.92
N ARG A 266 -15.83 -5.14 30.97
CA ARG A 266 -16.13 -5.23 29.54
C ARG A 266 -15.93 -6.63 28.97
N VAL A 267 -14.94 -7.37 29.49
CA VAL A 267 -14.73 -8.79 29.14
C VAL A 267 -15.93 -9.65 29.57
N ARG A 268 -16.47 -9.39 30.76
CA ARG A 268 -17.63 -10.10 31.30
C ARG A 268 -18.88 -9.81 30.46
N GLU A 269 -19.07 -8.58 30.02
CA GLU A 269 -20.17 -8.20 29.11
C GLU A 269 -20.05 -8.90 27.75
N LEU A 270 -18.86 -8.87 27.13
CA LEU A 270 -18.65 -9.39 25.78
C LEU A 270 -18.61 -10.92 25.70
N PHE A 271 -17.99 -11.60 26.68
CA PHE A 271 -17.81 -13.06 26.65
C PHE A 271 -18.77 -13.81 27.58
N GLY A 272 -19.45 -13.12 28.51
CA GLY A 272 -20.23 -13.77 29.57
C GLY A 272 -19.35 -14.57 30.55
N LEU A 273 -18.04 -14.29 30.59
CA LEU A 273 -17.06 -14.97 31.42
C LEU A 273 -16.20 -13.96 32.17
N THR A 274 -15.83 -14.30 33.39
CA THR A 274 -14.88 -13.52 34.20
C THR A 274 -13.44 -13.75 33.74
N MET A 275 -12.55 -12.80 34.04
CA MET A 275 -11.12 -12.93 33.78
C MET A 275 -10.50 -14.17 34.47
N ALA A 276 -11.02 -14.57 35.63
CA ALA A 276 -10.58 -15.78 36.35
C ALA A 276 -10.99 -17.07 35.63
N GLU A 277 -12.21 -17.15 35.09
CA GLU A 277 -12.67 -18.29 34.29
C GLU A 277 -11.91 -18.39 32.98
N ILE A 278 -11.70 -17.25 32.30
CA ILE A 278 -10.88 -17.19 31.09
C ILE A 278 -9.45 -17.64 31.41
N GLY A 279 -8.85 -17.16 32.51
CA GLY A 279 -7.49 -17.54 32.92
C GLY A 279 -7.29 -19.04 33.15
N ARG A 280 -8.33 -19.76 33.61
CA ARG A 280 -8.29 -21.22 33.85
C ARG A 280 -8.41 -22.06 32.57
N MET A 281 -8.90 -21.49 31.48
CA MET A 281 -9.05 -22.21 30.22
C MET A 281 -7.73 -22.30 29.45
N SER A 282 -7.52 -23.39 28.72
CA SER A 282 -6.46 -23.45 27.69
C SER A 282 -6.73 -22.48 26.53
N LYS A 283 -5.71 -22.20 25.70
CA LYS A 283 -5.89 -21.40 24.47
C LYS A 283 -6.97 -22.02 23.55
N ARG A 284 -7.00 -23.36 23.44
CA ARG A 284 -7.96 -24.10 22.61
C ARG A 284 -9.40 -24.00 23.12
N GLU A 285 -9.60 -24.08 24.42
CA GLU A 285 -10.94 -23.95 25.04
C GLU A 285 -11.46 -22.53 24.89
N PHE A 286 -10.62 -21.53 25.14
CA PHE A 286 -11.00 -20.13 24.94
C PHE A 286 -11.32 -19.81 23.47
N ALA A 287 -10.56 -20.37 22.52
CA ALA A 287 -10.87 -20.28 21.09
C ALA A 287 -12.22 -20.91 20.72
N ARG A 288 -12.66 -21.96 21.43
CA ARG A 288 -13.97 -22.60 21.21
C ARG A 288 -15.11 -21.69 21.72
N VAL A 289 -14.94 -21.08 22.89
CA VAL A 289 -15.89 -20.09 23.42
C VAL A 289 -16.03 -18.89 22.49
N PHE A 290 -14.89 -18.34 22.06
CA PHE A 290 -14.85 -17.23 21.12
C PHE A 290 -15.57 -17.54 19.81
N ARG A 291 -15.31 -18.70 19.18
CA ARG A 291 -16.01 -19.11 17.95
C ARG A 291 -17.52 -19.19 18.15
N LYS A 292 -17.98 -19.74 19.27
CA LYS A 292 -19.42 -19.82 19.59
C LYS A 292 -20.05 -18.43 19.74
N LYS A 293 -19.36 -17.51 20.41
CA LYS A 293 -19.83 -16.13 20.62
C LYS A 293 -19.80 -15.32 19.31
N ALA A 294 -18.73 -15.42 18.53
CA ALA A 294 -18.61 -14.80 17.22
C ALA A 294 -19.71 -15.27 16.25
N MET A 295 -20.06 -16.56 16.25
CA MET A 295 -21.17 -17.08 15.43
C MET A 295 -22.57 -16.60 15.87
N SER A 296 -22.72 -16.17 17.13
CA SER A 296 -23.98 -15.63 17.69
C SER A 296 -24.11 -14.11 17.52
N MET A 297 -23.01 -13.39 17.54
CA MET A 297 -22.95 -11.93 17.37
C MET A 297 -22.70 -11.53 15.91
N HIS A 298 -22.79 -12.49 14.99
CA HIS A 298 -22.50 -12.27 13.58
C HIS A 298 -23.47 -11.25 12.98
N PRO A 299 -23.00 -10.19 12.31
CA PRO A 299 -23.87 -9.15 11.77
C PRO A 299 -24.88 -9.64 10.72
N ASP A 300 -24.52 -10.62 9.88
CA ASP A 300 -25.46 -11.31 8.97
C ASP A 300 -26.65 -12.00 9.67
N LYS A 301 -26.61 -12.14 11.01
CA LYS A 301 -27.73 -12.63 11.83
C LYS A 301 -28.43 -11.52 12.63
N GLY A 302 -28.21 -10.25 12.25
CA GLY A 302 -28.77 -9.07 12.91
C GLY A 302 -27.97 -8.61 14.14
N GLY A 303 -26.69 -8.99 14.25
CA GLY A 303 -25.81 -8.54 15.33
C GLY A 303 -25.31 -7.10 15.14
N ASP A 304 -24.96 -6.44 16.24
CA ASP A 304 -24.30 -5.14 16.23
C ASP A 304 -22.84 -5.26 15.74
N HIS A 305 -22.49 -4.44 14.75
CA HIS A 305 -21.20 -4.47 14.07
C HIS A 305 -20.07 -3.99 14.97
N ASP A 306 -20.30 -2.94 15.76
CA ASP A 306 -19.31 -2.39 16.69
C ASP A 306 -18.98 -3.42 17.78
N ALA A 307 -20.01 -4.03 18.37
CA ALA A 307 -19.86 -5.09 19.36
C ALA A 307 -19.12 -6.33 18.80
N PHE A 308 -19.30 -6.64 17.52
CA PHE A 308 -18.61 -7.75 16.87
C PHE A 308 -17.11 -7.45 16.67
N VAL A 309 -16.75 -6.27 16.17
CA VAL A 309 -15.34 -5.86 16.02
C VAL A 309 -14.65 -5.79 17.39
N GLU A 310 -15.34 -5.29 18.40
CA GLU A 310 -14.84 -5.23 19.78
C GLU A 310 -14.58 -6.62 20.36
N LEU A 311 -15.43 -7.61 20.08
CA LEU A 311 -15.24 -9.01 20.46
C LEU A 311 -13.93 -9.57 19.86
N LEU A 312 -13.66 -9.32 18.58
CA LEU A 312 -12.45 -9.78 17.89
C LEU A 312 -11.17 -9.17 18.50
N GLU A 313 -11.16 -7.85 18.71
CA GLU A 313 -10.01 -7.18 19.31
C GLU A 313 -9.77 -7.63 20.76
N THR A 314 -10.83 -7.79 21.55
CA THR A 314 -10.72 -8.22 22.95
C THR A 314 -10.17 -9.65 23.05
N TYR A 315 -10.65 -10.55 22.18
CA TYR A 315 -10.11 -11.91 22.08
C TYR A 315 -8.61 -11.91 21.73
N LYS A 316 -8.21 -11.10 20.73
CA LYS A 316 -6.81 -10.95 20.31
C LYS A 316 -5.92 -10.46 21.46
N ARG A 317 -6.40 -9.54 22.30
CA ARG A 317 -5.67 -9.05 23.48
C ARG A 317 -5.48 -10.17 24.53
N MET A 318 -6.51 -10.95 24.81
CA MET A 318 -6.47 -11.97 25.86
C MET A 318 -5.68 -13.23 25.50
N ILE A 319 -5.74 -13.69 24.25
CA ILE A 319 -4.98 -14.89 23.84
C ILE A 319 -3.47 -14.68 23.88
N ARG A 320 -3.01 -13.42 23.78
CA ARG A 320 -1.60 -13.03 23.86
C ARG A 320 -1.04 -13.03 25.28
N GLY A 321 -1.90 -12.78 26.28
CA GLY A 321 -1.53 -12.83 27.70
C GLY A 321 -1.54 -14.25 28.30
N LYS A 322 -2.03 -15.25 27.56
CA LYS A 322 -2.05 -16.65 28.00
C LYS A 322 -0.75 -17.37 27.63
N SER A 323 -0.11 -17.97 28.64
CA SER A 323 0.96 -18.95 28.45
C SER A 323 0.45 -20.15 27.64
N GLU A 324 1.35 -20.76 26.85
CA GLU A 324 1.06 -22.04 26.20
C GLU A 324 0.98 -23.12 27.27
N GLY A 325 -0.19 -23.74 27.37
CA GLY A 325 -0.42 -24.97 28.13
C GLY A 325 -0.70 -26.10 27.17
#